data_AF-A0A3C1DLN4-F1
#
_entry.id   AF-A0A3C1DLN4-F1
#
_cell.length_a   1.000
_cell.length_b   1.000
_cell.length_c   1.000
_cell.angle_alpha   90.00
_cell.angle_beta   90.00
_cell.angle_gamma   90.00
#
_symmetry.space_group_name_H-M   'P 1'
#
loop_
_entity.id
_entity.type
_entity.pdbx_description
1 polymer ?
#
loop_
_entity_poly.entity_id
_entity_poly.type
_entity_poly.pdbx_seq_one_letter_code
_entity_poly.pdbx_strand_id
1 'polypeptide(L)'
;MISKSARTIFGLTLGLAVVGGALAAGADLGNTTKQATNWVAIAMFAIFVAITLGITKWAASRTKTAADFYTAGGGITGFQNGLAIAGDYMSAASFLGISGLVFANGFD
;
A
#
# COMPACT_ATOMS: atom_id res chain seq x y z
N MET A 1 6.46 24.87 22.99
CA MET A 1 7.47 24.14 22.19
C MET A 1 7.49 22.68 22.65
N ILE A 2 6.89 21.75 21.91
CA ILE A 2 7.01 20.31 22.21
C ILE A 2 8.39 19.86 21.72
N SER A 3 9.23 19.33 22.62
CA SER A 3 10.58 18.89 22.28
C SER A 3 10.53 17.73 21.27
N LYS A 4 11.51 17.67 20.36
CA LYS A 4 11.60 16.57 19.38
C LYS A 4 11.56 15.19 20.07
N SER A 5 12.14 15.08 21.25
CA SER A 5 12.16 13.87 22.08
C SER A 5 10.76 13.44 22.55
N ALA A 6 9.89 14.39 22.91
CA ALA A 6 8.50 14.08 23.30
C ALA A 6 7.68 13.52 22.13
N ARG A 7 7.92 14.01 20.90
CA ARG A 7 7.29 13.47 19.69
C ARG A 7 7.77 12.05 19.37
N THR A 8 9.06 11.77 19.56
CA THR A 8 9.63 10.43 19.34
C THR A 8 9.12 9.41 20.36
N ILE A 9 9.05 9.78 21.64
CA ILE A 9 8.53 8.90 22.70
C ILE A 9 7.06 8.59 22.46
N PHE A 10 6.25 9.60 22.13
CA PHE A 10 4.82 9.41 21.88
C PHE A 10 4.57 8.52 20.65
N GLY A 11 5.36 8.69 19.58
CA GLY A 11 5.31 7.83 18.40
C GLY A 11 5.70 6.38 18.67
N LEU A 12 6.73 6.16 19.51
CA LEU A 12 7.16 4.83 19.95
C LEU A 12 6.10 4.15 20.82
N THR A 13 5.49 4.88 21.76
CA THR A 13 4.44 4.31 22.62
C THR A 13 3.18 3.96 21.85
N LEU A 14 2.80 4.79 20.85
CA LEU A 14 1.67 4.47 19.97
C LEU A 14 1.97 3.23 19.12
N GLY A 15 3.19 3.15 18.55
CA GLY A 15 3.62 2.00 17.77
C GLY A 15 3.61 0.71 18.59
N LEU A 16 4.08 0.75 19.84
CA LEU A 16 4.08 -0.41 20.72
C LEU A 16 2.67 -0.85 21.14
N ALA A 17 1.76 0.10 21.38
CA ALA A 17 0.37 -0.19 21.73
C ALA A 17 -0.40 -0.84 20.57
N VAL A 18 -0.17 -0.40 19.32
CA VAL A 18 -0.77 -1.01 18.12
C VAL A 18 -0.29 -2.45 17.93
N VAL A 19 1.00 -2.71 18.16
CA VAL A 19 1.57 -4.08 18.11
C VAL A 19 1.01 -4.95 19.24
N GLY A 20 0.85 -4.41 20.44
CA GLY A 20 0.25 -5.12 21.59
C GLY A 20 -1.21 -5.52 21.35
N GLY A 21 -2.01 -4.66 20.72
CA GLY A 21 -3.40 -4.97 20.36
C GLY A 21 -3.50 -6.06 19.28
N ALA A 22 -2.60 -6.06 18.30
CA ALA A 22 -2.55 -7.08 17.26
C ALA A 22 -2.13 -8.47 17.79
N LEU A 23 -1.30 -8.52 18.84
CA LEU A 23 -0.89 -9.77 19.48
C LEU A 23 -1.97 -10.34 20.43
N ALA A 24 -2.84 -9.49 21.00
CA ALA A 24 -3.92 -9.90 21.89
C ALA A 24 -5.18 -10.37 21.15
N ALA A 25 -5.37 -9.93 19.91
CA ALA A 25 -6.36 -10.48 19.00
C ALA A 25 -5.92 -11.88 18.55
N GLY A 26 -6.17 -12.89 19.38
CA GLY A 26 -5.99 -14.29 19.00
C GLY A 26 -6.82 -14.55 17.75
N ALA A 27 -6.17 -14.70 16.60
CA ALA A 27 -6.84 -15.15 15.40
C ALA A 27 -7.29 -16.58 15.67
N ASP A 28 -8.60 -16.78 15.87
CA ASP A 28 -9.21 -18.11 15.94
C ASP A 28 -9.15 -18.72 14.53
N LEU A 29 -7.94 -19.11 14.13
CA LEU A 29 -7.65 -19.80 12.90
C LEU A 29 -8.04 -21.27 13.12
N GLY A 30 -9.34 -21.55 13.17
CA GLY A 30 -9.89 -22.90 13.26
C GLY A 30 -9.17 -23.84 12.30
N ASN A 31 -9.01 -25.11 12.70
CA ASN A 31 -8.24 -26.19 12.05
C ASN A 31 -7.46 -25.76 10.79
N THR A 32 -6.33 -25.05 10.99
CA THR A 32 -5.50 -24.52 9.90
C THR A 32 -4.80 -25.69 9.19
N THR A 33 -5.49 -26.27 8.20
CA THR A 33 -4.86 -27.19 7.26
C THR A 33 -3.84 -26.40 6.47
N LYS A 34 -2.62 -26.92 6.34
CA LYS A 34 -1.57 -26.27 5.55
C LYS A 34 -2.08 -26.14 4.12
N GLN A 35 -2.49 -24.93 3.73
CA GLN A 35 -2.95 -24.64 2.38
C GLN A 35 -1.84 -25.03 1.40
N ALA A 36 -2.19 -25.83 0.38
CA ALA A 36 -1.26 -26.17 -0.68
C ALA A 36 -0.75 -24.89 -1.34
N THR A 37 0.55 -24.83 -1.65
CA THR A 37 1.18 -23.66 -2.27
C THR A 37 0.50 -23.35 -3.60
N ASN A 38 -0.12 -22.17 -3.68
CA ASN A 38 -0.77 -21.73 -4.92
C ASN A 38 0.26 -21.09 -5.85
N TRP A 39 0.85 -21.91 -6.71
CA TRP A 39 1.83 -21.47 -7.69
C TRP A 39 1.28 -20.46 -8.71
N VAL A 40 -0.02 -20.53 -9.02
CA VAL A 40 -0.67 -19.58 -9.94
C VAL A 40 -0.70 -18.18 -9.33
N ALA A 41 -1.10 -18.07 -8.05
CA ALA A 41 -1.12 -16.79 -7.34
C ALA A 41 0.28 -16.17 -7.23
N ILE A 42 1.29 -16.99 -6.91
CA ILE A 42 2.68 -16.56 -6.83
C ILE A 42 3.18 -16.05 -8.19
N ALA A 43 2.91 -16.80 -9.27
CA ALA A 43 3.32 -16.39 -10.61
C ALA A 43 2.66 -15.08 -11.03
N MET A 44 1.35 -14.91 -10.79
CA MET A 44 0.65 -13.66 -11.09
C MET A 44 1.22 -12.48 -10.31
N PHE A 45 1.48 -12.64 -9.01
CA PHE A 45 2.10 -11.60 -8.19
C PHE A 45 3.49 -11.21 -8.72
N ALA A 46 4.33 -12.20 -9.03
CA ALA A 46 5.67 -11.96 -9.55
C ALA A 46 5.65 -11.24 -10.90
N ILE A 47 4.76 -11.65 -11.82
CA ILE A 47 4.56 -11.00 -13.11
C ILE A 47 4.10 -9.55 -12.92
N PHE A 48 3.11 -9.32 -12.05
CA PHE A 48 2.61 -7.98 -11.76
C PHE A 48 3.74 -7.06 -11.26
N VAL A 49 4.50 -7.50 -10.25
CA VAL A 49 5.64 -6.74 -9.70
C VAL A 49 6.70 -6.48 -10.76
N ALA A 50 7.06 -7.48 -11.56
CA ALA A 50 8.06 -7.34 -12.62
C ALA A 50 7.63 -6.31 -13.67
N ILE A 51 6.34 -6.32 -14.06
CA ILE A 51 5.78 -5.34 -15.00
C ILE A 51 5.81 -3.94 -14.39
N THR A 52 5.34 -3.76 -13.16
CA THR A 52 5.34 -2.46 -12.47
C THR A 52 6.75 -1.89 -12.41
N LEU A 53 7.73 -2.66 -11.94
CA LEU A 53 9.13 -2.24 -11.86
C LEU A 53 9.73 -1.97 -13.24
N GLY A 54 9.38 -2.77 -14.26
CA GLY A 54 9.80 -2.56 -15.63
C GLY A 54 9.33 -1.21 -16.19
N ILE A 55 8.06 -0.88 -15.99
CA ILE A 55 7.48 0.40 -16.39
C ILE A 55 8.13 1.55 -15.62
N THR A 56 8.31 1.42 -14.29
CA THR A 56 8.96 2.45 -13.48
C THR A 56 10.39 2.71 -13.92
N LYS A 57 11.19 1.65 -14.18
CA LYS A 57 12.57 1.79 -14.67
C LYS A 57 12.62 2.48 -16.04
N TRP A 58 11.73 2.07 -16.95
CA TRP A 58 11.60 2.69 -18.26
C TRP A 58 11.23 4.17 -18.16
N ALA A 59 10.23 4.52 -17.35
CA ALA A 59 9.81 5.90 -17.12
C ALA A 59 10.94 6.72 -16.49
N ALA A 60 11.62 6.19 -15.47
CA ALA A 60 12.75 6.86 -14.82
C ALA A 60 13.90 7.15 -15.79
N SER A 61 14.15 6.27 -16.77
CA SER A 61 15.18 6.50 -17.80
C SER A 61 14.84 7.62 -18.80
N ARG A 62 13.57 8.03 -18.89
CA ARG A 62 13.09 9.10 -19.78
C ARG A 62 13.13 10.47 -19.13
N THR A 63 13.13 10.54 -17.80
CA THR A 63 13.19 11.79 -17.02
C THR A 63 14.64 12.27 -16.92
N LYS A 64 14.98 13.39 -17.59
CA LYS A 64 16.37 13.91 -17.64
C LYS A 64 16.52 15.33 -17.11
N THR A 65 15.45 16.12 -17.07
CA THR A 65 15.48 17.51 -16.59
C THR A 65 14.56 17.71 -15.38
N ALA A 66 14.75 18.81 -14.64
CA ALA A 66 13.87 19.17 -13.52
C ALA A 66 12.42 19.42 -13.99
N ALA A 67 12.24 19.97 -15.19
CA ALA A 67 10.91 20.15 -15.78
C ALA A 67 10.23 18.79 -16.06
N ASP A 68 10.97 17.80 -16.55
CA ASP A 68 10.44 16.44 -16.75
C ASP A 68 10.07 15.76 -15.44
N PHE A 69 10.74 16.09 -14.34
CA PHE A 69 10.46 15.50 -13.03
C PHE A 69 9.25 16.15 -12.34
N TYR A 70 9.13 17.48 -12.41
CA TYR A 70 8.09 18.21 -11.68
C TYR A 70 6.80 18.42 -12.47
N THR A 71 6.87 18.57 -13.79
CA THR A 71 5.69 18.83 -14.63
C THR A 71 5.49 17.79 -15.72
N ALA A 72 6.31 16.72 -15.73
CA ALA A 72 6.35 15.75 -16.83
C ALA A 72 6.46 16.43 -18.21
N GLY A 73 7.18 17.56 -18.28
CA GLY A 73 7.34 18.36 -19.49
C GLY A 73 6.07 19.09 -19.94
N GLY A 74 5.03 19.20 -19.10
CA GLY A 74 3.75 19.83 -19.42
C GLY A 74 2.83 18.99 -20.31
N GLY A 75 3.16 17.71 -20.54
CA GLY A 75 2.47 16.84 -21.51
C GLY A 75 1.36 15.93 -20.96
N ILE A 76 0.99 16.02 -19.67
CA ILE A 76 -0.04 15.14 -19.09
C ILE A 76 -1.44 15.66 -19.42
N THR A 77 -2.25 14.81 -20.06
CA THR A 77 -3.66 15.12 -20.34
C THR A 77 -4.53 15.00 -19.08
N GLY A 78 -5.67 15.70 -19.04
CA GLY A 78 -6.58 15.66 -17.89
C GLY A 78 -7.07 14.24 -17.55
N PHE A 79 -7.26 13.38 -18.56
CA PHE A 79 -7.65 11.99 -18.35
C PHE A 79 -6.53 11.17 -17.68
N GLN A 80 -5.28 11.32 -18.13
CA GLN A 80 -4.13 10.63 -17.52
C GLN A 80 -3.92 11.06 -16.06
N ASN A 81 -4.07 12.36 -15.77
CA ASN A 81 -4.01 12.87 -14.41
C ASN A 81 -5.17 12.34 -13.55
N GLY A 82 -6.39 12.34 -14.08
CA GLY A 82 -7.56 11.79 -13.39
C GLY A 82 -7.42 10.30 -13.08
N LEU A 83 -6.89 9.51 -14.02
CA LEU A 83 -6.64 8.09 -13.82
C LEU A 83 -5.55 7.83 -12.77
N ALA A 84 -4.47 8.62 -12.77
CA ALA A 84 -3.41 8.52 -11.77
C ALA A 84 -3.95 8.76 -10.35
N ILE A 85 -4.73 9.83 -10.17
CA ILE A 85 -5.37 10.16 -8.89
C ILE A 85 -6.32 9.04 -8.45
N ALA A 86 -7.19 8.56 -9.35
CA ALA A 86 -8.10 7.47 -9.03
C ALA A 86 -7.35 6.20 -8.60
N GLY A 87 -6.21 5.90 -9.24
CA GLY A 87 -5.33 4.80 -8.87
C GLY A 87 -4.74 4.95 -7.46
N ASP A 88 -4.24 6.14 -7.13
CA ASP A 88 -3.67 6.42 -5.80
C ASP A 88 -4.72 6.34 -4.68
N TYR A 89 -5.97 6.72 -4.95
CA TYR A 89 -7.09 6.54 -4.01
C TYR A 89 -7.42 5.07 -3.75
N MET A 90 -7.18 4.18 -4.73
CA MET A 90 -7.52 2.75 -4.67
C MET A 90 -6.40 1.89 -4.06
N SER A 91 -5.61 2.45 -3.15
CA SER A 91 -4.49 1.74 -2.50
C SER A 91 -4.91 0.44 -1.79
N ALA A 92 -3.99 -0.52 -1.69
CA ALA A 92 -4.19 -1.79 -1.01
C ALA A 92 -4.59 -1.63 0.47
N ALA A 93 -4.14 -0.56 1.12
CA ALA A 93 -4.55 -0.22 2.46
C ALA A 93 -6.05 0.09 2.55
N SER A 94 -6.59 0.81 1.55
CA SER A 94 -8.03 1.07 1.44
C SER A 94 -8.80 -0.22 1.18
N PHE A 95 -8.28 -1.08 0.30
CA PHE A 95 -8.90 -2.38 -0.01
C PHE A 95 -8.97 -3.29 1.22
N LEU A 96 -7.84 -3.53 1.89
CA LEU A 96 -7.76 -4.34 3.11
C LEU A 96 -8.51 -3.70 4.29
N GLY A 97 -8.49 -2.36 4.38
CA GLY A 97 -9.16 -1.61 5.43
C GLY A 97 -10.68 -1.72 5.33
N ILE A 98 -11.26 -1.49 4.15
CA ILE A 98 -12.71 -1.62 3.96
C ILE A 98 -13.14 -3.08 4.09
N SER A 99 -12.41 -4.03 3.51
CA SER A 99 -12.75 -5.47 3.65
C SER A 99 -12.63 -5.96 5.09
N GLY A 100 -11.66 -5.45 5.88
CA GLY A 100 -11.56 -5.72 7.31
C GLY A 100 -12.67 -5.08 8.14
N LEU A 101 -13.04 -3.83 7.84
CA LEU A 101 -14.15 -3.14 8.51
C LEU A 101 -15.50 -3.83 8.23
N VAL A 102 -15.72 -4.28 6.98
CA VAL A 102 -16.88 -5.07 6.58
C VAL A 102 -16.90 -6.43 7.29
N PHE A 103 -15.76 -7.11 7.36
CA PHE A 103 -15.65 -8.38 8.10
C PHE A 103 -16.03 -8.20 9.59
N ALA A 104 -15.67 -7.06 10.19
CA ALA A 104 -15.93 -6.78 11.60
C ALA A 104 -17.34 -6.25 11.89
N ASN A 105 -17.90 -5.39 11.03
CA ASN A 105 -19.16 -4.68 11.30
C ASN A 105 -20.34 -5.14 10.43
N GLY A 106 -20.12 -6.06 9.48
CA GLY A 106 -21.12 -6.47 8.51
C GLY A 106 -21.29 -5.46 7.37
N PHE A 107 -22.15 -5.81 6.41
CA PHE A 107 -22.63 -4.91 5.36
C PHE A 107 -24.02 -4.39 5.78
N ASP A 108 -24.17 -3.07 5.88
CA ASP A 108 -25.46 -2.36 5.90
C ASP A 108 -25.46 -1.33 4.76
#